data_AF-A0A961H9C9-F1
#
_entry.id   AF-A0A961H9C9-F1
#
_cell.length_a   1.000
_cell.length_b   1.000
_cell.length_c   1.000
_cell.angle_alpha   90.00
_cell.angle_beta   90.00
_cell.angle_gamma   90.00
#
_symmetry.space_group_name_H-M   'P 1'
#
loop_
_entity.id
_entity.type
_entity.pdbx_description
1 polymer ?
#
loop_
_entity_poly.entity_id
_entity_poly.type
_entity_poly.pdbx_seq_one_letter_code
_entity_poly.pdbx_strand_id
1 'polypeptide(L)'
;MSHEGLRTAVEAELDRLSRPTGWAQLERLAARARSHAEMLDEESLSLPHIDYTLAQRVGHVLQQLVESIDPDDSEQRRIVAGAIQYFILEEDETADLDEGGLFDDALAVSIACERVGRTDLADLLKR
;
A
#
# COMPACT_ATOMS: atom_id res chain seq x y z
N MET A 1 -17.84 0.40 10.97
CA MET A 1 -17.34 1.70 10.48
C MET A 1 -18.10 2.07 9.21
N SER A 2 -18.44 3.33 8.94
CA SER A 2 -18.99 3.71 7.62
C SER A 2 -17.86 3.75 6.59
N HIS A 3 -18.16 3.56 5.30
CA HIS A 3 -17.16 3.68 4.21
C HIS A 3 -16.42 5.02 4.24
N GLU A 4 -17.14 6.11 4.56
CA GLU A 4 -16.56 7.46 4.68
C GLU A 4 -15.63 7.58 5.90
N GLY A 5 -15.99 6.94 7.02
CA GLY A 5 -15.17 6.89 8.23
C GLY A 5 -13.85 6.14 8.02
N LEU A 6 -13.89 5.01 7.29
CA LEU A 6 -12.70 4.24 6.96
C LEU A 6 -11.76 5.01 6.06
N ARG A 7 -12.29 5.61 4.97
CA ARG A 7 -11.46 6.42 4.07
C ARG A 7 -10.77 7.56 4.82
N THR A 8 -11.49 8.26 5.70
CA THR A 8 -10.93 9.36 6.48
C THR A 8 -9.79 8.89 7.38
N ALA A 9 -9.92 7.72 8.01
CA ALA A 9 -8.88 7.14 8.86
C ALA A 9 -7.63 6.78 8.05
N VAL A 10 -7.82 6.11 6.91
CA VAL A 10 -6.72 5.74 6.00
C VAL A 10 -6.01 6.98 5.44
N GLU A 11 -6.75 8.02 5.05
CA GLU A 11 -6.15 9.27 4.58
C GLU A 11 -5.29 9.95 5.66
N ALA A 12 -5.77 9.99 6.91
CA ALA A 12 -5.03 10.56 8.03
C ALA A 12 -3.75 9.78 8.34
N GLU A 13 -3.82 8.45 8.26
CA GLU A 13 -2.69 7.57 8.51
C GLU A 13 -1.66 7.62 7.38
N LEU A 14 -2.12 7.63 6.12
CA LEU A 14 -1.26 7.91 4.96
C LEU A 14 -0.51 9.23 5.11
N ASP A 15 -1.17 10.29 5.55
CA ASP A 15 -0.53 11.59 5.77
C ASP A 15 0.56 11.50 6.87
N ARG A 16 0.32 10.71 7.92
CA ARG A 16 1.29 10.44 9.01
C ARG A 16 2.53 9.69 8.50
N LEU A 17 2.33 8.73 7.60
CA LEU A 17 3.38 7.86 7.03
C LEU A 17 4.12 8.52 5.85
N SER A 18 3.51 9.50 5.20
CA SER A 18 4.03 10.26 4.07
C SER A 18 5.19 11.19 4.50
N ARG A 19 6.35 10.60 4.79
CA ARG A 19 7.58 11.30 5.22
C ARG A 19 8.50 11.61 4.03
N PRO A 20 9.28 12.71 4.09
CA PRO A 20 10.27 13.01 3.05
C PRO A 20 11.18 11.81 2.78
N THR A 21 11.17 11.35 1.54
CA THR A 21 11.84 10.11 1.13
C THR A 21 12.67 10.36 -0.13
N GLY A 22 13.95 9.99 -0.09
CA GLY A 22 14.83 10.05 -1.25
C GLY A 22 14.58 8.89 -2.21
N TRP A 23 14.93 9.06 -3.49
CA TRP A 23 14.67 8.05 -4.54
C TRP A 23 15.21 6.65 -4.19
N ALA A 24 16.49 6.54 -3.82
CA ALA A 24 17.08 5.25 -3.45
C ALA A 24 16.42 4.61 -2.20
N GLN A 25 15.83 5.43 -1.31
CA GLN A 25 15.06 4.91 -0.18
C GLN A 25 13.69 4.40 -0.64
N LEU A 26 13.05 5.09 -1.58
CA LEU A 26 11.79 4.66 -2.17
C LEU A 26 11.94 3.33 -2.92
N GLU A 27 13.01 3.15 -3.70
CA GLU A 27 13.31 1.87 -4.37
C GLU A 27 13.47 0.72 -3.37
N ARG A 28 14.13 0.97 -2.23
CA ARG A 28 14.25 -0.02 -1.14
C ARG A 28 12.91 -0.33 -0.51
N LEU A 29 12.05 0.67 -0.31
CA LEU A 29 10.69 0.48 0.19
C LEU A 29 9.87 -0.37 -0.78
N ALA A 30 9.94 -0.10 -2.09
CA ALA A 30 9.26 -0.87 -3.12
C ALA A 30 9.69 -2.35 -3.11
N ALA A 31 11.00 -2.60 -2.98
CA ALA A 31 11.52 -3.96 -2.85
C ALA A 31 10.99 -4.67 -1.59
N ARG A 32 10.86 -3.95 -0.46
CA ARG A 32 10.26 -4.49 0.77
C ARG A 32 8.78 -4.80 0.61
N ALA A 33 8.00 -3.94 -0.06
CA ALA A 33 6.59 -4.20 -0.35
C ALA A 33 6.40 -5.47 -1.15
N ARG A 34 7.26 -5.70 -2.16
CA ARG A 34 7.23 -6.95 -2.93
C ARG A 34 7.50 -8.17 -2.05
N SER A 35 8.54 -8.12 -1.22
CA SER A 35 8.85 -9.23 -0.30
C SER A 35 7.76 -9.45 0.74
N HIS A 36 7.06 -8.40 1.18
CA HIS A 36 5.91 -8.54 2.06
C HIS A 36 4.73 -9.23 1.36
N ALA A 37 4.41 -8.85 0.11
CA ALA A 37 3.39 -9.56 -0.67
C ALA A 37 3.75 -11.04 -0.94
N GLU A 38 5.04 -11.37 -1.10
CA GLU A 38 5.54 -12.76 -1.19
C GLU A 38 5.38 -13.50 0.14
N MET A 39 5.65 -12.84 1.27
CA MET A 39 5.43 -13.42 2.60
C MET A 39 3.96 -13.77 2.85
N LEU A 40 3.04 -12.87 2.47
CA LEU A 40 1.60 -13.10 2.62
C LEU A 40 1.08 -14.29 1.78
N ASP A 41 1.75 -14.63 0.67
CA ASP A 41 1.48 -15.87 -0.08
C ASP A 41 1.82 -17.10 0.77
N GLU A 42 3.02 -17.12 1.39
CA GLU A 42 3.44 -18.20 2.28
C GLU A 42 2.51 -18.32 3.50
N GLU A 43 2.12 -17.20 4.11
CA GLU A 43 1.25 -17.18 5.28
C GLU A 43 -0.18 -17.61 4.95
N SER A 44 -0.69 -17.29 3.75
CA SER A 44 -2.02 -17.71 3.30
C SER A 44 -2.21 -19.23 3.28
N LEU A 45 -1.10 -19.98 3.13
CA LEU A 45 -1.11 -21.46 3.23
C LEU A 45 -1.53 -21.94 4.63
N SER A 46 -1.23 -21.15 5.66
CA SER A 46 -1.55 -21.44 7.06
C SER A 46 -2.77 -20.66 7.55
N LEU A 47 -3.09 -19.53 6.92
CA LEU A 47 -4.13 -18.58 7.28
C LEU A 47 -5.06 -18.31 6.09
N PRO A 48 -6.08 -19.18 5.85
CA PRO A 48 -6.91 -19.12 4.64
C PRO A 48 -7.75 -17.85 4.47
N HIS A 49 -7.81 -17.00 5.49
CA HIS A 49 -8.52 -15.71 5.44
C HIS A 49 -7.67 -14.59 4.81
N ILE A 50 -6.34 -14.80 4.67
CA ILE A 50 -5.48 -13.86 3.95
C ILE A 50 -5.79 -13.94 2.46
N ASP A 51 -6.25 -12.83 1.89
CA ASP A 51 -6.42 -12.69 0.45
C ASP A 51 -5.06 -12.41 -0.21
N TYR A 52 -4.26 -13.46 -0.40
CA TYR A 52 -2.94 -13.34 -1.04
C TYR A 52 -3.04 -12.75 -2.46
N THR A 53 -4.17 -12.94 -3.15
CA THR A 53 -4.37 -12.38 -4.49
C THR A 53 -4.46 -10.86 -4.42
N LEU A 54 -5.16 -10.32 -3.42
CA LEU A 54 -5.18 -8.88 -3.17
C LEU A 54 -3.80 -8.36 -2.77
N ALA A 55 -3.08 -9.05 -1.88
CA ALA A 55 -1.72 -8.68 -1.48
C ALA A 55 -0.76 -8.57 -2.68
N GLN A 56 -0.79 -9.57 -3.56
CA GLN A 56 0.02 -9.58 -4.80
C GLN A 56 -0.32 -8.41 -5.72
N ARG A 57 -1.61 -8.06 -5.85
CA ARG A 57 -2.04 -6.90 -6.64
C ARG A 57 -1.61 -5.59 -6.02
N VAL A 58 -1.73 -5.44 -4.70
CA VAL A 58 -1.26 -4.26 -3.95
C VAL A 58 0.24 -4.07 -4.17
N GLY A 59 1.06 -5.11 -3.93
CA GLY A 59 2.50 -5.07 -4.17
C GLY A 59 2.86 -4.72 -5.62
N HIS A 60 2.13 -5.30 -6.58
CA HIS A 60 2.32 -4.99 -8.00
C HIS A 60 1.98 -3.54 -8.36
N VAL A 61 0.86 -3.00 -7.84
CA VAL A 61 0.47 -1.61 -8.07
C VAL A 61 1.47 -0.65 -7.44
N LEU A 62 1.94 -0.92 -6.23
CA LEU A 62 2.98 -0.12 -5.58
C LEU A 62 4.27 -0.07 -6.40
N GLN A 63 4.68 -1.19 -6.98
CA GLN A 63 5.82 -1.23 -7.89
C GLN A 63 5.60 -0.35 -9.13
N GLN A 64 4.46 -0.51 -9.81
CA GLN A 64 4.14 0.31 -10.98
C GLN A 64 4.03 1.80 -10.64
N LEU A 65 3.54 2.12 -9.44
CA LEU A 65 3.40 3.49 -8.97
C LEU A 65 4.78 4.14 -8.84
N VAL A 66 5.73 3.46 -8.16
CA VAL A 66 7.12 3.91 -8.04
C VAL A 66 7.78 4.10 -9.41
N GLU A 67 7.60 3.15 -10.34
CA GLU A 67 8.19 3.23 -11.69
C GLU A 67 7.65 4.38 -12.55
N SER A 68 6.55 5.01 -12.14
CA SER A 68 5.83 5.99 -12.96
C SER A 68 5.86 7.43 -12.48
N ILE A 69 6.22 7.66 -11.23
CA ILE A 69 6.34 9.01 -10.69
C ILE A 69 7.62 9.67 -11.16
N ASP A 70 7.67 11.00 -11.10
CA ASP A 70 8.89 11.75 -11.37
C ASP A 70 9.90 11.54 -10.22
N PRO A 71 11.10 10.99 -10.47
CA PRO A 71 12.11 10.79 -9.44
C PRO A 71 12.57 12.08 -8.76
N ASP A 72 12.35 13.25 -9.35
CA ASP A 72 12.68 14.57 -8.80
C ASP A 72 11.51 15.23 -8.05
N ASP A 73 10.27 14.76 -8.25
CA ASP A 73 9.09 15.24 -7.50
C ASP A 73 9.06 14.69 -6.06
N SER A 74 9.45 15.55 -5.12
CA SER A 74 9.49 15.20 -3.70
C SER A 74 8.13 14.94 -3.06
N GLU A 75 7.05 15.51 -3.60
CA GLU A 75 5.70 15.30 -3.10
C GLU A 75 5.19 13.92 -3.52
N GLN A 76 5.35 13.56 -4.79
CA GLN A 76 5.00 12.23 -5.28
C GLN A 76 5.76 11.13 -4.54
N ARG A 77 7.09 11.28 -4.39
CA ARG A 77 7.90 10.31 -3.62
C ARG A 77 7.40 10.15 -2.19
N ARG A 78 7.00 11.24 -1.55
CA ARG A 78 6.49 11.24 -0.17
C ARG A 78 5.16 10.49 -0.05
N ILE A 79 4.24 10.73 -0.98
CA ILE A 79 2.93 10.06 -1.03
C ILE A 79 3.10 8.55 -1.26
N VAL A 80 3.90 8.17 -2.26
CA VAL A 80 4.13 6.75 -2.59
C VAL A 80 4.85 6.03 -1.43
N ALA A 81 5.82 6.67 -0.79
CA ALA A 81 6.46 6.13 0.40
C ALA A 81 5.49 5.90 1.57
N GLY A 82 4.49 6.77 1.73
CA GLY A 82 3.44 6.61 2.74
C GLY A 82 2.57 5.38 2.47
N ALA A 83 2.14 5.18 1.23
CA ALA A 83 1.35 4.01 0.83
C ALA A 83 2.12 2.69 0.98
N ILE A 84 3.40 2.68 0.58
CA ILE A 84 4.25 1.51 0.78
C ILE A 84 4.42 1.20 2.27
N GLN A 85 4.61 2.24 3.09
CA GLN A 85 4.75 2.05 4.53
C GLN A 85 3.46 1.55 5.16
N TYR A 86 2.29 2.03 4.71
CA TYR A 86 0.99 1.56 5.19
C TYR A 86 0.91 0.03 5.02
N PHE A 87 1.16 -0.44 3.80
CA PHE A 87 1.16 -1.86 3.44
C PHE A 87 2.24 -2.72 4.12
N ILE A 88 3.23 -2.13 4.79
CA ILE A 88 4.30 -2.89 5.48
C ILE A 88 4.17 -2.79 7.01
N LEU A 89 3.51 -1.75 7.54
CA LEU A 89 3.55 -1.42 8.96
C LEU A 89 2.46 -2.05 9.81
N GLU A 90 1.40 -2.61 9.23
CA GLU A 90 0.30 -3.11 10.05
C GLU A 90 0.63 -4.38 10.87
N GLU A 91 1.87 -4.90 10.79
CA GLU A 91 2.39 -5.98 11.66
C GLU A 91 2.62 -5.53 13.14
N ASP A 92 1.74 -4.73 13.75
CA ASP A 92 1.70 -4.54 15.21
C ASP A 92 0.82 -5.63 15.84
N GLU A 93 1.34 -6.87 15.80
CA GLU A 93 1.01 -8.11 16.55
C GLU A 93 -0.46 -8.54 16.78
N THR A 94 -1.47 -7.77 16.39
CA THR A 94 -2.89 -8.05 16.72
C THR A 94 -3.94 -7.60 15.71
N ALA A 95 -3.60 -6.78 14.69
CA ALA A 95 -4.59 -6.23 13.76
C ALA A 95 -4.64 -6.92 12.38
N ASP A 96 -3.50 -7.39 11.85
CA ASP A 96 -3.37 -7.97 10.49
C ASP A 96 -3.92 -9.38 10.29
N LEU A 97 -4.28 -10.06 11.37
CA LEU A 97 -4.81 -11.42 11.33
C LEU A 97 -6.34 -11.48 11.40
N ASP A 98 -7.01 -10.33 11.31
CA ASP A 98 -8.46 -10.23 11.25
C ASP A 98 -8.99 -10.27 9.80
N GLU A 99 -10.21 -10.79 9.62
CA GLU A 99 -10.89 -10.83 8.33
C GLU A 99 -11.02 -9.41 7.74
N GLY A 100 -10.23 -9.10 6.69
CA GLY A 100 -10.33 -7.87 5.93
C GLY A 100 -9.12 -6.92 5.98
N GLY A 101 -8.02 -7.30 6.64
CA GLY A 101 -6.83 -6.44 6.83
C GLY A 101 -6.08 -5.98 5.56
N LEU A 102 -6.46 -6.45 4.36
CA LEU A 102 -5.86 -5.97 3.10
C LEU A 102 -6.76 -4.95 2.37
N PHE A 103 -7.97 -4.70 2.85
CA PHE A 103 -8.92 -3.82 2.17
C PHE A 103 -8.55 -2.34 2.35
N ASP A 104 -8.16 -1.96 3.56
CA ASP A 104 -7.59 -0.66 3.88
C ASP A 104 -6.23 -0.44 3.21
N ASP A 105 -5.39 -1.47 3.07
CA ASP A 105 -4.19 -1.39 2.24
C ASP A 105 -4.51 -1.04 0.79
N ALA A 106 -5.45 -1.77 0.18
CA ALA A 106 -5.89 -1.50 -1.18
C ALA A 106 -6.51 -0.10 -1.31
N LEU A 107 -7.23 0.35 -0.29
CA LEU A 107 -7.76 1.72 -0.21
C LEU A 107 -6.64 2.75 -0.09
N ALA A 108 -5.63 2.50 0.73
CA ALA A 108 -4.48 3.38 0.94
C ALA A 108 -3.69 3.56 -0.37
N VAL A 109 -3.42 2.46 -1.07
CA VAL A 109 -2.77 2.49 -2.38
C VAL A 109 -3.65 3.17 -3.43
N SER A 110 -4.96 2.96 -3.41
CA SER A 110 -5.89 3.65 -4.31
C SER A 110 -5.87 5.17 -4.09
N ILE A 111 -5.89 5.63 -2.83
CA ILE A 111 -5.78 7.06 -2.47
C ILE A 111 -4.44 7.62 -2.95
N ALA A 112 -3.34 6.90 -2.77
CA ALA A 112 -2.03 7.33 -3.24
C ALA A 112 -1.99 7.46 -4.77
N CYS A 113 -2.56 6.49 -5.49
CA CYS A 113 -2.73 6.54 -6.95
C CYS A 113 -3.53 7.77 -7.38
N GLU A 114 -4.65 8.07 -6.71
CA GLU A 114 -5.44 9.28 -6.96
C GLU A 114 -4.62 10.56 -6.75
N ARG A 115 -3.88 10.66 -5.65
CA ARG A 115 -3.09 11.84 -5.28
C ARG A 115 -1.92 12.12 -6.24
N VAL A 116 -1.32 11.08 -6.81
CA VAL A 116 -0.25 11.25 -7.83
C VAL A 116 -0.77 11.27 -9.27
N GLY A 117 -2.09 11.22 -9.47
CA GLY A 117 -2.72 11.30 -10.80
C GLY A 117 -2.66 10.01 -11.63
N ARG A 118 -2.43 8.84 -11.00
CA ARG A 118 -2.38 7.50 -11.62
C ARG A 118 -3.63 6.68 -11.29
N THR A 119 -4.81 7.24 -11.49
CA THR A 119 -6.09 6.57 -11.19
C THR A 119 -6.31 5.29 -12.00
N ASP A 120 -5.63 5.15 -13.14
CA ASP A 120 -5.60 3.92 -13.93
C ASP A 120 -5.02 2.73 -13.17
N LEU A 121 -4.07 2.98 -12.26
CA LEU A 121 -3.51 1.95 -11.38
C LEU A 121 -4.47 1.59 -10.23
N ALA A 122 -5.24 2.55 -9.71
CA ALA A 122 -6.24 2.29 -8.68
C ALA A 122 -7.35 1.32 -9.17
N ASP A 123 -7.67 1.35 -10.47
CA ASP A 123 -8.65 0.45 -11.06
C ASP A 123 -8.20 -1.02 -11.10
N LEU A 124 -6.90 -1.30 -10.92
CA LEU A 124 -6.38 -2.67 -10.82
C LEU A 124 -6.73 -3.32 -9.47
N LEU A 125 -7.01 -2.52 -8.43
CA LEU A 125 -7.34 -2.98 -7.08
C LEU A 125 -8.84 -3.27 -6.90
N LYS A 126 -9.68 -2.85 -7.84
CA LYS A 126 -11.15 -3.06 -7.82
C LYS A 126 -11.59 -4.37 -8.50
N ARG A 127 -10.67 -5.08 -9.13
CA ARG A 127 -10.90 -6.31 -9.90
C ARG A 127 -10.76 -7.54 -9.02
#